data_AF-A0A133YZL6-F1
#
_entry.id   AF-A0A133YZL6-F1
#
_cell.length_a   1.000
_cell.length_b   1.000
_cell.length_c   1.000
_cell.angle_alpha   90.00
_cell.angle_beta   90.00
_cell.angle_gamma   90.00
#
_symmetry.space_group_name_H-M   'P 1'
#
loop_
_entity.id
_entity.type
_entity.pdbx_description
1 polymer ?
#
loop_
_entity_poly.entity_id
_entity_poly.type
_entity_poly.pdbx_seq_one_letter_code
_entity_poly.pdbx_strand_id
1 'polypeptide(L)'
;MLLREAVAQDFTNNFINHKNEQKIMFNSLRKTPDAMCGSQADAQHTFAASQASAFALRQRILTRMSHDLQWLIAQPKGSVKWTGTQRDLVEMANLVWMQRTIVDEQGCPYCRRALVRRAFAAVGQPVPVNIERVVMRIRERTTTELSMLSRYRELIDEPDIIGRFCEQ
;
A
#
# COMPACT_ATOMS: atom_id res chain seq x y z
N MET A 1 -21.66 -14.94 -4.20
CA MET A 1 -20.44 -15.59 -4.75
C MET A 1 -19.69 -14.73 -5.79
N LEU A 2 -20.27 -13.62 -6.27
CA LEU A 2 -19.70 -12.79 -7.37
C LEU A 2 -18.68 -11.70 -6.95
N LEU A 3 -18.46 -11.47 -5.66
CA LEU A 3 -17.54 -10.41 -5.17
C LEU A 3 -16.06 -10.84 -5.08
N ARG A 4 -15.76 -12.13 -5.26
CA ARG A 4 -14.37 -12.65 -5.18
C ARG A 4 -13.61 -12.51 -6.51
N GLU A 5 -14.29 -12.45 -7.65
CA GLU A 5 -13.65 -12.37 -8.97
C GLU A 5 -13.23 -10.95 -9.37
N ALA A 6 -14.05 -9.94 -9.04
CA ALA A 6 -13.74 -8.54 -9.41
C ALA A 6 -12.48 -7.99 -8.71
N VAL A 7 -12.18 -8.44 -7.49
CA VAL A 7 -11.00 -7.99 -6.73
C VAL A 7 -9.70 -8.66 -7.22
N ALA A 8 -9.80 -9.85 -7.82
CA ALA A 8 -8.65 -10.52 -8.43
C ALA A 8 -8.28 -9.88 -9.78
N GLN A 9 -9.27 -9.44 -10.56
CA GLN A 9 -9.07 -8.79 -11.86
C GLN A 9 -8.38 -7.42 -11.75
N ASP A 10 -8.67 -6.64 -10.70
CA ASP A 10 -8.03 -5.34 -10.45
C ASP A 10 -6.53 -5.46 -10.12
N PHE A 11 -6.11 -6.57 -9.49
CA PHE A 11 -4.72 -6.83 -9.15
C PHE A 11 -3.90 -7.26 -10.37
N THR A 12 -4.49 -8.07 -11.27
CA THR A 12 -3.88 -8.42 -12.55
C THR A 12 -3.77 -7.23 -13.49
N ASN A 13 -4.79 -6.37 -13.57
CA ASN A 13 -4.80 -5.27 -14.55
C ASN A 13 -3.77 -4.17 -14.24
N ASN A 14 -3.56 -3.84 -12.96
CA ASN A 14 -2.48 -2.90 -12.58
C ASN A 14 -1.08 -3.46 -12.76
N PHE A 15 -0.90 -4.78 -12.59
CA PHE A 15 0.40 -5.44 -12.79
C PHE A 15 0.73 -5.65 -14.28
N ILE A 16 -0.30 -5.83 -15.12
CA ILE A 16 -0.16 -6.01 -16.58
C ILE A 16 0.15 -4.67 -17.27
N ASN A 17 -0.49 -3.57 -16.87
CA ASN A 17 -0.22 -2.26 -17.48
C ASN A 17 1.21 -1.77 -17.26
N HIS A 18 1.80 -2.00 -16.08
CA HIS A 18 3.19 -1.62 -15.82
C HIS A 18 4.21 -2.46 -16.61
N LYS A 19 3.89 -3.73 -16.88
CA LYS A 19 4.72 -4.61 -17.73
C LYS A 19 4.66 -4.23 -19.21
N ASN A 20 3.55 -3.67 -19.69
CA ASN A 20 3.40 -3.29 -21.09
C ASN A 20 4.14 -1.98 -21.44
N GLU A 21 4.15 -1.00 -20.53
CA GLU A 21 4.91 0.25 -20.74
C GLU A 21 6.43 0.00 -20.78
N GLN A 22 6.94 -0.92 -19.96
CA GLN A 22 8.35 -1.32 -19.99
C GLN A 22 8.74 -2.13 -21.24
N LYS A 23 7.81 -2.94 -21.78
CA LYS A 23 8.04 -3.72 -23.00
C LYS A 23 8.13 -2.85 -24.26
N ILE A 24 7.41 -1.73 -24.27
CA ILE A 24 7.42 -0.76 -25.38
C ILE A 24 8.74 0.05 -25.38
N MET A 25 9.29 0.39 -24.20
CA MET A 25 10.59 1.06 -24.10
C MET A 25 11.76 0.13 -24.46
N PHE A 26 11.71 -1.15 -24.04
CA PHE A 26 12.78 -2.12 -24.27
C PHE A 26 12.89 -2.59 -25.74
N ASN A 27 11.79 -2.53 -26.50
CA ASN A 27 11.80 -2.89 -27.93
C ASN A 27 12.35 -1.77 -28.84
N SER A 28 12.44 -0.52 -28.35
CA SER A 28 12.99 0.60 -29.13
C SER A 28 14.53 0.66 -29.17
N LEU A 29 15.22 -0.16 -28.36
CA LEU A 29 16.69 -0.20 -28.26
C LEU A 29 17.35 -1.36 -29.04
N ARG A 30 16.59 -2.16 -29.81
CA ARG A 30 17.11 -3.32 -30.57
C ARG A 30 17.48 -3.02 -32.02
N LYS A 31 18.07 -1.86 -32.32
CA LYS A 31 18.61 -1.58 -33.66
C LYS A 31 19.98 -0.89 -33.59
N THR A 32 21.01 -1.67 -33.26
CA THR A 32 22.35 -1.62 -33.85
C THR A 32 23.14 -2.86 -33.38
N PRO A 33 23.62 -3.73 -34.28
CA PRO A 33 24.64 -4.71 -33.92
C PRO A 33 26.02 -4.06 -33.97
N ASP A 34 26.94 -4.59 -33.17
CA ASP A 34 28.40 -4.37 -33.21
C ASP A 34 28.97 -3.16 -32.45
N ALA A 35 28.89 -3.24 -31.11
CA ALA A 35 30.01 -3.02 -30.17
C ALA A 35 29.47 -3.00 -28.73
N MET A 36 30.25 -3.50 -27.75
CA MET A 36 30.00 -3.46 -26.28
C MET A 36 29.28 -4.67 -25.65
N CYS A 37 29.95 -5.83 -25.63
CA CYS A 37 29.49 -7.04 -24.93
C CYS A 37 29.68 -7.00 -23.39
N GLY A 38 30.34 -5.98 -22.83
CA GLY A 38 30.58 -5.85 -21.38
C GLY A 38 29.54 -5.01 -20.61
N SER A 39 28.78 -4.15 -21.28
CA SER A 39 27.98 -3.11 -20.62
C SER A 39 26.51 -3.50 -20.37
N GLN A 40 25.96 -4.40 -21.20
CA GLN A 40 24.53 -4.75 -21.15
C GLN A 40 24.17 -5.72 -20.01
N ALA A 41 25.05 -6.68 -19.70
CA ALA A 41 24.85 -7.64 -18.62
C ALA A 41 24.87 -6.95 -17.24
N ASP A 42 25.81 -6.03 -17.04
CA ASP A 42 25.95 -5.26 -15.79
C ASP A 42 24.78 -4.30 -15.57
N ALA A 43 24.28 -3.66 -16.64
CA ALA A 43 23.10 -2.80 -16.59
C ALA A 43 21.82 -3.58 -16.25
N GLN A 44 21.63 -4.77 -16.84
CA GLN A 44 20.50 -5.64 -16.54
C GLN A 44 20.53 -6.16 -15.09
N HIS A 45 21.71 -6.57 -14.60
CA HIS A 45 21.88 -7.03 -13.23
C HIS A 45 21.61 -5.91 -12.21
N THR A 46 22.10 -4.69 -12.47
CA THR A 46 21.86 -3.50 -11.63
C THR A 46 20.37 -3.13 -11.57
N PHE A 47 19.68 -3.18 -12.71
CA PHE A 47 18.23 -2.92 -12.76
C PHE A 47 17.41 -3.96 -11.99
N ALA A 48 17.75 -5.25 -12.12
CA ALA A 48 17.09 -6.32 -11.37
C ALA A 48 17.31 -6.16 -9.85
N ALA A 49 18.53 -5.84 -9.42
CA ALA A 49 18.85 -5.58 -8.02
C ALA A 49 18.08 -4.37 -7.45
N SER A 50 17.95 -3.28 -8.24
CA SER A 50 17.17 -2.09 -7.87
C SER A 50 15.67 -2.39 -7.72
N GLN A 51 15.11 -3.20 -8.62
CA GLN A 51 13.70 -3.62 -8.50
C GLN A 51 13.47 -4.51 -7.28
N ALA A 52 14.38 -5.45 -7.01
CA ALA A 52 14.28 -6.33 -5.86
C ALA A 52 14.34 -5.55 -4.53
N SER A 53 15.24 -4.58 -4.42
CA SER A 53 15.33 -3.73 -3.22
C SER A 53 14.11 -2.83 -3.04
N ALA A 54 13.58 -2.25 -4.13
CA ALA A 54 12.34 -1.48 -4.10
C ALA A 54 11.13 -2.32 -3.65
N PHE A 55 11.03 -3.56 -4.14
CA PHE A 55 9.99 -4.51 -3.71
C PHE A 55 10.15 -4.88 -2.23
N ALA A 56 11.36 -5.22 -1.79
CA ALA A 56 11.63 -5.57 -0.40
C ALA A 56 11.30 -4.42 0.57
N LEU A 57 11.68 -3.18 0.22
CA LEU A 57 11.33 -2.00 1.00
C LEU A 57 9.81 -1.82 1.07
N ARG A 58 9.12 -1.95 -0.07
CA ARG A 58 7.65 -1.85 -0.10
C ARG A 58 6.99 -2.90 0.81
N GLN A 59 7.47 -4.14 0.80
CA GLN A 59 6.96 -5.19 1.68
C GLN A 59 7.22 -4.87 3.15
N ARG A 60 8.43 -4.41 3.50
CA ARG A 60 8.76 -3.99 4.88
C ARG A 60 7.81 -2.90 5.37
N ILE A 61 7.52 -1.90 4.53
CA ILE A 61 6.56 -0.84 4.84
C ILE A 61 5.15 -1.41 5.08
N LEU A 62 4.65 -2.26 4.19
CA LEU A 62 3.30 -2.83 4.30
C LEU A 62 3.14 -3.74 5.52
N THR A 63 4.17 -4.50 5.87
CA THR A 63 4.22 -5.28 7.11
C THR A 63 4.13 -4.37 8.32
N ARG A 64 4.88 -3.26 8.34
CA ARG A 64 4.83 -2.30 9.44
C ARG A 64 3.46 -1.64 9.57
N MET A 65 2.87 -1.18 8.45
CA MET A 65 1.50 -0.65 8.44
C MET A 65 0.47 -1.66 8.94
N SER A 66 0.65 -2.96 8.64
CA SER A 66 -0.26 -4.01 9.09
C SER A 66 -0.20 -4.18 10.60
N HIS A 67 1.00 -4.20 11.18
CA HIS A 67 1.20 -4.27 12.62
C HIS A 67 0.59 -3.05 13.33
N ASP A 68 0.86 -1.85 12.80
CA ASP A 68 0.38 -0.60 13.39
C ASP A 68 -1.16 -0.48 13.29
N LEU A 69 -1.76 -0.92 12.17
CA LEU A 69 -3.22 -0.99 12.06
C LEU A 69 -3.81 -2.02 13.02
N GLN A 70 -3.16 -3.18 13.17
CA GLN A 70 -3.60 -4.22 14.09
C GLN A 70 -3.58 -3.73 15.55
N TRP A 71 -2.54 -3.01 15.95
CA TRP A 71 -2.49 -2.32 17.24
C TRP A 71 -3.63 -1.31 17.39
N LEU A 72 -3.86 -0.48 16.36
CA LEU A 72 -4.89 0.56 16.39
C LEU A 72 -6.31 -0.02 16.55
N ILE A 73 -6.66 -1.05 15.78
CA ILE A 73 -8.01 -1.64 15.83
C ILE A 73 -8.26 -2.45 17.11
N ALA A 74 -7.22 -2.74 17.89
CA ALA A 74 -7.32 -3.38 19.20
C ALA A 74 -7.58 -2.38 20.33
N GLN A 75 -7.45 -1.07 20.07
CA GLN A 75 -7.67 -0.04 21.08
C GLN A 75 -9.16 0.09 21.43
N PRO A 76 -9.50 0.42 22.68
CA PRO A 76 -10.85 0.79 23.05
C PRO A 76 -11.42 1.92 22.19
N LYS A 77 -12.74 2.00 22.09
CA LYS A 77 -13.39 3.04 21.27
C LYS A 77 -13.08 4.43 21.82
N GLY A 78 -12.56 5.30 20.97
CA GLY A 78 -12.23 6.68 21.32
C GLY A 78 -11.05 6.84 22.28
N SER A 79 -10.23 5.80 22.49
CA SER A 79 -9.07 5.87 23.38
C SER A 79 -7.82 6.43 22.72
N VAL A 80 -7.86 6.67 21.41
CA VAL A 80 -6.75 7.25 20.65
C VAL A 80 -7.26 8.46 19.89
N LYS A 81 -6.46 9.51 19.79
CA LYS A 81 -6.75 10.66 18.94
C LYS A 81 -5.92 10.57 17.67
N TRP A 82 -6.56 10.49 16.52
CA TRP A 82 -5.89 10.53 15.21
C TRP A 82 -5.56 11.97 14.81
N THR A 83 -4.29 12.24 14.54
CA THR A 83 -3.79 13.57 14.13
C THR A 83 -3.71 13.73 12.61
N GLY A 84 -3.72 12.62 11.86
CA GLY A 84 -3.79 12.62 10.40
C GLY A 84 -5.18 12.96 9.86
N THR A 85 -5.33 12.97 8.53
CA THR A 85 -6.64 13.19 7.91
C THR A 85 -7.51 11.94 7.93
N GLN A 86 -8.83 12.10 7.76
CA GLN A 86 -9.75 10.98 7.56
C GLN A 86 -9.33 10.09 6.37
N ARG A 87 -8.83 10.73 5.29
CA ARG A 87 -8.37 10.05 4.09
C ARG A 87 -7.16 9.17 4.37
N ASP A 88 -6.26 9.63 5.23
CA ASP A 88 -5.05 8.91 5.62
C ASP A 88 -5.40 7.58 6.30
N LEU A 89 -6.32 7.64 7.26
CA LEU A 89 -6.78 6.44 7.97
C LEU A 89 -7.47 5.45 7.03
N VAL A 90 -8.28 5.94 6.08
CA VAL A 90 -8.88 5.10 5.03
C VAL A 90 -7.82 4.49 4.11
N GLU A 91 -6.82 5.27 3.70
CA GLU A 91 -5.74 4.79 2.84
C GLU A 91 -4.94 3.69 3.54
N MET A 92 -4.52 3.91 4.78
CA MET A 92 -3.80 2.93 5.59
C MET A 92 -4.61 1.63 5.74
N ALA A 93 -5.89 1.73 6.12
CA ALA A 93 -6.77 0.58 6.22
C ALA A 93 -6.95 -0.16 4.89
N ASN A 94 -7.06 0.58 3.78
CA ASN A 94 -7.19 -0.01 2.45
C ASN A 94 -5.91 -0.73 2.00
N LEU A 95 -4.73 -0.14 2.23
CA LEU A 95 -3.44 -0.74 1.89
C LEU A 95 -3.20 -2.05 2.65
N VAL A 96 -3.51 -2.07 3.95
CA VAL A 96 -3.40 -3.28 4.80
C VAL A 96 -4.46 -4.31 4.43
N TRP A 97 -5.70 -3.90 4.18
CA TRP A 97 -6.76 -4.81 3.73
C TRP A 97 -6.35 -5.58 2.46
N MET A 98 -5.68 -4.91 1.51
CA MET A 98 -5.17 -5.56 0.30
C MET A 98 -4.13 -6.64 0.58
N GLN A 99 -3.42 -6.59 1.72
CA GLN A 99 -2.48 -7.64 2.13
C GLN A 99 -3.17 -8.87 2.72
N ARG A 100 -4.42 -8.75 3.18
CA ARG A 100 -5.20 -9.83 3.81
C ARG A 100 -4.51 -10.46 5.03
N THR A 101 -3.67 -9.70 5.73
CA THR A 101 -2.86 -10.16 6.88
C THR A 101 -3.61 -10.13 8.20
N ILE A 102 -4.58 -9.22 8.37
CA ILE A 102 -5.36 -9.12 9.61
C ILE A 102 -6.63 -9.97 9.50
N VAL A 103 -6.77 -10.92 10.43
CA VAL A 103 -7.87 -11.90 10.50
C VAL A 103 -8.77 -11.69 11.72
N ASP A 104 -10.01 -12.16 11.61
CA ASP A 104 -10.97 -12.21 12.71
C ASP A 104 -10.77 -13.42 13.63
N GLU A 105 -11.63 -13.52 14.65
CA GLU A 105 -11.60 -14.61 15.64
C GLU A 105 -11.81 -15.99 15.01
N GLN A 106 -12.41 -16.05 13.82
CA GLN A 106 -12.63 -17.25 13.04
C GLN A 106 -11.47 -17.54 12.08
N GLY A 107 -10.40 -16.74 12.11
CA GLY A 107 -9.25 -16.85 11.21
C GLY A 107 -9.53 -16.34 9.79
N CYS A 108 -10.67 -15.68 9.55
CA CYS A 108 -11.02 -15.14 8.25
C CYS A 108 -10.47 -13.71 8.09
N PRO A 109 -9.87 -13.35 6.93
CA PRO A 109 -9.43 -11.98 6.71
C PRO A 109 -10.58 -10.99 6.81
N TYR A 110 -10.38 -9.89 7.54
CA TYR A 110 -11.41 -8.87 7.66
C TYR A 110 -11.79 -8.31 6.28
N CYS A 111 -13.08 -8.01 6.10
CA CYS A 111 -13.51 -7.20 4.96
C CYS A 111 -13.07 -5.72 5.17
N ARG A 112 -12.84 -5.01 4.06
CA ARG A 112 -12.39 -3.60 4.08
C ARG A 112 -13.24 -2.72 4.99
N ARG A 113 -14.57 -2.83 4.88
CA ARG A 113 -15.50 -2.04 5.69
C ARG A 113 -15.34 -2.33 7.18
N ALA A 114 -15.08 -3.57 7.58
CA ALA A 114 -14.88 -3.91 8.98
C ALA A 114 -13.58 -3.30 9.52
N LEU A 115 -12.47 -3.40 8.78
CA LEU A 115 -11.19 -2.76 9.16
C LEU A 115 -11.33 -1.26 9.33
N VAL A 116 -11.90 -0.57 8.34
CA VAL A 116 -12.13 0.88 8.40
C VAL A 116 -13.01 1.22 9.61
N ARG A 117 -14.14 0.53 9.80
CA ARG A 117 -15.04 0.81 10.94
C ARG A 117 -14.35 0.67 12.29
N ARG A 118 -13.49 -0.34 12.45
CA ARG A 118 -12.75 -0.56 13.71
C ARG A 118 -11.69 0.51 13.95
N ALA A 119 -10.92 0.85 12.92
CA ALA A 119 -9.93 1.92 12.99
C ALA A 119 -10.57 3.27 13.38
N PHE A 120 -11.68 3.61 12.73
CA PHE A 120 -12.46 4.81 13.04
C PHE A 120 -13.07 4.80 14.45
N ALA A 121 -13.54 3.63 14.91
CA ALA A 121 -14.07 3.48 16.26
C ALA A 121 -12.98 3.68 17.32
N ALA A 122 -11.78 3.12 17.12
CA ALA A 122 -10.63 3.31 18.00
C ALA A 122 -10.27 4.79 18.15
N VAL A 123 -10.32 5.55 17.04
CA VAL A 123 -9.97 6.98 17.05
C VAL A 123 -11.13 7.92 17.40
N GLY A 124 -12.30 7.37 17.76
CA GLY A 124 -13.48 8.15 18.13
C GLY A 124 -14.10 8.98 17.00
N GLN A 125 -13.78 8.69 15.73
CA GLN A 125 -14.25 9.46 14.58
C GLN A 125 -15.37 8.74 13.82
N PRO A 126 -16.31 9.47 13.18
CA PRO A 126 -17.31 8.87 12.32
C PRO A 126 -16.67 8.29 11.06
N VAL A 127 -17.16 7.12 10.67
CA VAL A 127 -16.75 6.45 9.43
C VAL A 127 -17.29 7.23 8.23
N PRO A 128 -16.49 7.48 7.17
CA PRO A 128 -17.00 8.12 5.96
C PRO A 128 -18.18 7.34 5.36
N VAL A 129 -19.23 8.06 4.95
CA VAL A 129 -20.45 7.46 4.38
C VAL A 129 -20.14 6.59 3.15
N ASN A 130 -19.18 7.01 2.32
CA ASN A 130 -18.79 6.31 1.11
C ASN A 130 -17.28 6.07 1.07
N ILE A 131 -16.86 4.93 1.64
CA ILE A 131 -15.47 4.48 1.66
C ILE A 131 -14.92 4.30 0.24
N GLU A 132 -15.70 3.75 -0.70
CA GLU A 132 -15.27 3.55 -2.09
C GLU A 132 -14.88 4.85 -2.76
N ARG A 133 -15.71 5.89 -2.61
CA ARG A 133 -15.44 7.21 -3.18
C ARG A 133 -14.17 7.82 -2.61
N VAL A 134 -13.90 7.61 -1.32
CA VAL A 134 -12.64 8.06 -0.70
C VAL A 134 -11.47 7.29 -1.30
N VAL A 135 -11.56 5.97 -1.45
CA VAL A 135 -10.52 5.13 -2.06
C VAL A 135 -10.28 5.52 -3.52
N MET A 136 -11.33 5.79 -4.31
CA MET A 136 -11.18 6.28 -5.69
C MET A 136 -10.41 7.59 -5.73
N ARG A 137 -10.79 8.58 -4.91
CA ARG A 137 -10.07 9.86 -4.81
C ARG A 137 -8.62 9.69 -4.35
N ILE A 138 -8.33 8.71 -3.50
CA ILE A 138 -6.96 8.36 -3.09
C ILE A 138 -6.16 7.84 -4.29
N ARG A 139 -6.76 6.99 -5.14
CA ARG A 139 -6.13 6.45 -6.36
C ARG A 139 -5.92 7.51 -7.44
N GLU A 140 -6.85 8.45 -7.55
CA GLU A 140 -6.83 9.56 -8.53
C GLU A 140 -5.95 10.75 -8.10
N ARG A 141 -5.28 10.66 -6.94
CA ARG A 141 -4.43 11.77 -6.46
C ARG A 141 -3.26 12.00 -7.41
N THR A 142 -2.92 13.27 -7.63
CA THR A 142 -1.75 13.68 -8.42
C THR A 142 -0.47 13.68 -7.59
N THR A 143 -0.56 13.99 -6.30
CA THR A 143 0.60 14.11 -5.40
C THR A 143 0.84 12.79 -4.66
N THR A 144 1.84 12.03 -5.09
CA THR A 144 2.18 10.72 -4.52
C THR A 144 2.83 10.79 -3.14
N GLU A 145 3.44 11.92 -2.81
CA GLU A 145 4.18 12.20 -1.57
C GLU A 145 3.21 12.25 -0.37
N LEU A 146 1.97 12.68 -0.61
CA LEU A 146 0.94 12.75 0.43
C LEU A 146 0.39 11.37 0.85
N SER A 147 0.82 10.30 0.19
CA SER A 147 0.33 8.96 0.51
C SER A 147 0.82 8.44 1.85
N MET A 148 -0.01 7.65 2.52
CA MET A 148 0.43 6.95 3.73
C MET A 148 1.61 6.02 3.47
N LEU A 149 1.70 5.44 2.27
CA LEU A 149 2.84 4.59 1.90
C LEU A 149 4.15 5.39 1.81
N SER A 150 4.10 6.61 1.26
CA SER A 150 5.26 7.51 1.16
C SER A 150 5.69 8.00 2.52
N ARG A 151 4.74 8.42 3.37
CA ARG A 151 5.03 8.82 4.75
C ARG A 151 5.63 7.68 5.58
N TYR A 152 5.11 6.47 5.47
CA TYR A 152 5.72 5.31 6.14
C TYR A 152 7.10 4.95 5.58
N ARG A 153 7.36 5.22 4.29
CA ARG A 153 8.70 5.03 3.72
C ARG A 153 9.72 5.94 4.39
N GLU A 154 9.37 7.20 4.59
CA GLU A 154 10.24 8.21 5.22
C GLU A 154 10.53 7.87 6.69
N LEU A 155 9.57 7.24 7.37
CA LEU A 155 9.63 6.93 8.80
C LEU A 155 10.07 5.47 9.08
N ILE A 156 10.48 4.70 8.06
CA ILE A 156 10.59 3.23 8.17
C ILE A 156 11.61 2.72 9.20
N ASP A 157 12.59 3.56 9.55
CA ASP A 157 13.62 3.27 10.54
C ASP A 157 13.28 3.82 11.94
N GLU A 158 12.16 4.53 12.08
CA GLU A 158 11.67 4.97 13.38
C GLU A 158 11.06 3.81 14.18
N PRO A 159 11.28 3.76 15.50
CA PRO A 159 10.80 2.68 16.34
C PRO A 159 9.26 2.70 16.48
N ASP A 160 8.64 3.88 16.46
CA ASP A 160 7.19 4.09 16.62
C ASP A 160 6.63 5.07 15.58
N ILE A 161 6.33 4.54 14.40
CA ILE A 161 5.73 5.31 13.30
C ILE A 161 4.28 5.71 13.62
N ILE A 162 3.49 4.82 14.22
CA ILE A 162 2.06 5.07 14.46
C ILE A 162 1.86 6.20 15.48
N GLY A 163 2.78 6.36 16.45
CA GLY A 163 2.82 7.49 17.37
C GLY A 163 2.95 8.86 16.69
N ARG A 164 3.46 8.94 15.45
CA ARG A 164 3.46 10.21 14.68
C ARG A 164 2.07 10.65 14.24
N PHE A 165 1.12 9.70 14.17
CA PHE A 165 -0.25 9.92 13.70
C PHE A 165 -1.29 9.80 14.81
N CYS A 166 -0.87 9.49 16.04
CA CYS A 166 -1.73 9.24 17.18
C CYS A 166 -1.27 10.03 18.40
N GLU A 167 -2.22 10.62 19.12
CA GLU A 167 -2.05 11.17 20.46
C GLU A 167 -2.87 10.30 21.45
N GLN A 168 -2.32 10.08 22.65
CA GLN A 168 -3.01 9.41 23.77
C GLN A 168 -3.47 10.44 24.80
#